data_AF-A0A0J6YXZ5-F1
#
_entry.id   AF-A0A0J6YXZ5-F1
#
_cell.length_a   1.000
_cell.length_b   1.000
_cell.length_c   1.000
_cell.angle_alpha   90.00
_cell.angle_beta   90.00
_cell.angle_gamma   90.00
#
_symmetry.space_group_name_H-M   'P 1'
#
loop_
_entity.id
_entity.type
_entity.pdbx_description
1 polymer ?
#
loop_
_entity_poly.entity_id
_entity_poly.type
_entity_poly.pdbx_seq_one_letter_code
_entity_poly.pdbx_strand_id
1 'polypeptide(L)' 'MTVKVTLPDGGLDSYMRFGDTYVEHGDGSLDVIRTGVKDTLRYTSDEWVGVEGDRNTSKTRFFRR' A
#
# COMPACT_ATOMS: atom_id res chain seq x y z
N MET A 1 -3.38 -7.74 -9.88
CA MET A 1 -2.29 -6.90 -10.44
C MET A 1 -1.10 -6.96 -9.47
N THR A 2 0.02 -6.27 -9.73
CA THR A 2 1.16 -6.13 -8.77
C THR A 2 1.18 -4.71 -8.21
N VAL A 3 1.49 -4.53 -6.93
CA VAL A 3 1.63 -3.19 -6.34
C VAL A 3 3.07 -2.70 -6.50
N LYS A 4 3.23 -1.45 -6.91
CA LYS A 4 4.52 -0.77 -7.10
C LYS A 4 4.50 0.54 -6.35
N VAL A 5 5.42 0.73 -5.42
CA VAL A 5 5.56 1.98 -4.64
C VAL A 5 6.81 2.70 -5.13
N THR A 6 6.64 3.95 -5.56
CA THR A 6 7.74 4.84 -5.91
C THR A 6 8.20 5.57 -4.67
N LEU A 7 9.48 5.45 -4.36
CA LEU A 7 10.14 6.08 -3.24
C LEU A 7 10.63 7.49 -3.61
N PRO A 8 10.86 8.39 -2.64
CA PRO A 8 11.31 9.77 -2.89
C PRO A 8 12.67 9.88 -3.58
N ASP A 9 13.52 8.86 -3.42
CA ASP A 9 14.84 8.76 -4.06
C ASP A 9 14.77 8.23 -5.51
N GLY A 10 13.56 7.98 -6.03
CA GLY A 10 13.33 7.37 -7.33
C GLY A 10 13.44 5.84 -7.32
N GLY A 11 13.66 5.23 -6.15
CA GLY A 11 13.57 3.79 -5.93
C GLY A 11 12.14 3.27 -6.13
N LEU A 12 12.03 1.97 -6.35
CA LEU A 12 10.73 1.36 -6.65
C LEU A 12 10.59 0.00 -5.97
N ASP A 13 9.72 -0.05 -4.96
CA ASP A 13 9.37 -1.27 -4.25
C ASP A 13 8.26 -2.00 -4.99
N SER A 14 8.55 -3.19 -5.50
CA SER A 14 7.61 -3.99 -6.28
C SER A 14 7.12 -5.21 -5.50
N TYR A 15 5.82 -5.26 -5.26
CA TYR A 15 5.11 -6.35 -4.61
C TYR A 15 4.43 -7.23 -5.65
N MET A 16 5.13 -8.30 -6.01
CA MET A 16 4.81 -9.11 -7.19
C MET A 16 3.78 -10.23 -6.94
N ARG A 17 3.10 -10.25 -5.78
CA ARG A 17 2.08 -11.28 -5.53
C ARG A 17 0.72 -10.84 -6.06
N PHE A 18 0.06 -11.77 -6.74
CA PHE A 18 -1.30 -11.56 -7.20
C PHE A 18 -2.24 -11.41 -5.99
N GLY A 19 -3.00 -10.31 -5.98
CA GLY A 19 -3.90 -9.98 -4.87
C GLY A 19 -3.28 -9.04 -3.82
N ASP A 20 -2.02 -8.63 -3.97
CA ASP A 20 -1.50 -7.52 -3.18
C ASP A 20 -2.29 -6.26 -3.53
N THR A 21 -2.66 -5.49 -2.51
CA THR A 21 -3.43 -4.25 -2.66
C THR A 21 -2.83 -3.16 -1.80
N TYR A 22 -3.18 -1.91 -2.06
CA TYR A 22 -2.74 -0.79 -1.22
C TYR A 22 -3.89 0.08 -0.73
N VAL A 23 -3.67 0.77 0.39
CA VAL A 23 -4.57 1.78 0.96
C VAL A 23 -3.79 3.06 1.16
N GLU A 24 -4.17 4.10 0.43
CA GLU A 24 -3.77 5.47 0.74
C GLU A 24 -4.65 6.01 1.87
N HIS A 25 -4.00 6.45 2.94
CA HIS A 25 -4.66 7.09 4.07
C HIS A 25 -4.72 8.60 3.89
N GLY A 26 -5.73 9.23 4.49
CA GLY A 26 -5.91 10.68 4.42
C GLY A 26 -4.84 11.48 5.19
N ASP A 27 -4.04 10.82 6.03
CA ASP A 27 -2.87 11.41 6.69
C ASP A 27 -1.61 11.41 5.81
N GLY A 28 -1.71 10.89 4.58
CA GLY A 28 -0.60 10.77 3.64
C GLY A 28 0.20 9.46 3.78
N SER A 29 -0.13 8.59 4.73
CA SER A 29 0.50 7.27 4.83
C SER A 29 -0.07 6.29 3.80
N LEU A 30 0.73 5.29 3.44
CA LEU A 30 0.36 4.23 2.50
C LEU A 30 0.58 2.87 3.15
N ASP A 31 -0.45 2.03 3.15
CA ASP A 31 -0.37 0.65 3.60
C ASP A 31 -0.47 -0.30 2.41
N VAL A 32 0.52 -1.17 2.23
CA VAL A 32 0.50 -2.27 1.26
C VAL A 32 0.11 -3.56 1.98
N ILE A 33 -1.05 -4.09 1.60
CA ILE A 33 -1.61 -5.35 2.11
C ILE A 33 -1.17 -6.48 1.20
N ARG A 34 -0.33 -7.37 1.72
CA ARG A 34 0.19 -8.50 0.97
C ARG A 34 -0.68 -9.74 1.16
N THR A 35 -1.21 -10.30 0.08
CA THR A 35 -2.07 -11.48 0.17
C THR A 35 -1.25 -12.71 0.55
N GLY A 36 -1.72 -13.44 1.58
CA GLY A 36 -1.06 -14.63 2.11
C GLY A 36 0.08 -14.34 3.10
N VAL A 37 0.33 -13.08 3.43
CA VAL A 37 1.24 -12.65 4.49
C VAL A 37 0.39 -11.91 5.54
N LYS A 38 0.61 -12.18 6.82
CA LYS A 38 -0.14 -11.49 7.89
C LYS A 38 0.32 -10.04 8.10
N ASP A 39 1.42 -9.65 7.47
CA ASP A 39 2.03 -8.34 7.64
C ASP A 39 1.58 -7.38 6.55
N THR A 40 1.21 -6.18 7.00
CA THR A 40 1.00 -5.00 6.16
C THR A 40 2.27 -4.17 6.19
N LEU A 41 2.71 -3.70 5.03
CA LEU A 41 3.87 -2.82 4.93
C LEU A 41 3.38 -1.38 4.91
N ARG A 42 3.86 -0.59 5.86
CA ARG A 42 3.44 0.79 6.04
C ARG A 42 4.55 1.73 5.62
N TYR A 43 4.18 2.71 4.80
CA TYR A 43 4.99 3.86 4.42
C TYR A 43 4.38 5.11 5.04
N THR A 44 5.19 5.91 5.71
CA THR A 44 4.82 7.26 6.13
C THR A 44 4.78 8.21 4.94
N SER A 45 4.19 9.39 5.09
CA SER A 45 4.03 10.38 4.00
C SER A 45 5.34 10.75 3.30
N ASP A 46 6.46 10.62 4.00
CA ASP A 46 7.78 11.00 3.50
C ASP A 46 8.54 9.81 2.89
N GLU A 47 8.00 8.59 3.00
CA GLU A 47 8.63 7.35 2.52
C GLU A 47 8.13 6.91 1.14
N TRP A 48 7.15 7.60 0.55
CA TRP A 48 6.66 7.30 -0.79
C TRP A 48 6.17 8.57 -1.50
N VAL A 49 6.18 8.54 -2.83
CA VAL A 49 5.74 9.66 -3.68
C VAL A 49 4.70 9.25 -4.72
N GLY A 50 4.58 7.95 -4.98
CA GLY A 50 3.58 7.42 -5.89
C GLY A 50 3.34 5.93 -5.66
N VAL A 51 2.16 5.46 -6.04
CA VAL A 51 1.83 4.03 -6.01
C VAL A 51 1.02 3.64 -7.23
N GLU A 52 1.36 2.50 -7.83
CA GLU A 52 0.62 1.88 -8.92
C GLU A 52 0.16 0.48 -8.50
N GLY A 53 -1.05 0.08 -8.91
CA GLY A 53 -1.57 -1.25 -8.67
C GLY A 53 -3.03 -1.26 -8.22
N ASP A 54 -3.42 -2.35 -7.55
CA ASP A 54 -4.79 -2.54 -7.08
C ASP A 54 -5.01 -1.75 -5.77
N ARG A 55 -5.75 -0.63 -5.87
CA ARG A 55 -6.20 0.11 -4.69
C ARG A 55 -7.29 -0.69 -3.98
N ASN A 56 -7.09 -0.97 -2.70
CA ASN A 56 -8.14 -1.47 -1.85
C ASN A 56 -9.11 -0.32 -1.53
N THR A 57 -10.18 -0.23 -2.31
CA THR A 57 -11.23 0.80 -2.16
C THR A 57 -12.25 0.45 -1.08
N SER A 58 -11.97 -0.55 -0.24
CA SER A 58 -12.83 -0.90 0.90
C SER A 58 -12.94 0.32 1.81
N LYS A 59 -14.00 1.12 1.59
CA LYS A 59 -14.37 2.27 2.39
C LYS A 59 -14.27 1.87 3.85
N THR A 60 -13.29 2.43 4.55
CA THR A 60 -13.36 2.82 5.96
C THR A 60 -14.46 2.10 6.76
N ARG A 61 -14.31 0.80 6.95
CA ARG A 61 -14.86 0.06 8.09
C ARG A 61 -13.62 -0.61 8.67
N PHE A 62 -12.77 0.13 9.40
CA PHE A 62 -12.96 0.25 10.85
C PHE A 62 -14.05 -0.69 11.39
N PHE A 63 -13.84 -2.00 11.25
CA PHE A 63 -14.32 -2.91 12.28
C PHE A 63 -13.43 -2.72 13.50
N ARG A 64 -13.70 -1.63 14.23
CA ARG A 64 -13.40 -1.57 15.66
C ARG A 64 -14.43 -2.46 16.34
N ARG A 65 -13.89 -3.44 17.06
CA ARG A 65 -14.51 -4.28 18.10
C ARG A 65 -15.08 -5.61 17.66
#